data_AF-A0A2R5FE80-F1
#
_entry.id   AF-A0A2R5FE80-F1
#
_cell.length_a   1.000
_cell.length_b   1.000
_cell.length_c   1.000
_cell.angle_alpha   90.00
_cell.angle_beta   90.00
_cell.angle_gamma   90.00
#
_symmetry.space_group_name_H-M   'P 1'
#
loop_
_entity.id
_entity.type
_entity.pdbx_description
1 polymer ?
#
loop_
_entity_poly.entity_id
_entity_poly.type
_entity_poly.pdbx_seq_one_letter_code
_entity_poly.pdbx_strand_id
1 'polypeptide(L)'
;MLNAYRDHVAERTALGLPPLPLNAEQTAELVDLLKTPPVGQEALLIDLLENRIPAGVDQAAYVKAAFLADIANSNSHSPLVSPERAVHLLGTMLGGYNVPALVALLDTELADQAAQALSSTILMFDAFHDVEEKAKAGNAAAKKLLQSWADAEWFTSRPALPAEIKCVVFKVPG
;
A
#
# COMPACT_ATOMS: atom_id res chain seq x y z
N MET A 1 -12.77 17.60 -5.06
CA MET A 1 -11.73 17.07 -4.15
C MET A 1 -11.00 18.14 -3.31
N LEU A 2 -9.95 18.80 -3.83
CA LEU A 2 -8.91 19.44 -2.99
C LEU A 2 -9.40 20.57 -2.08
N ASN A 3 -10.31 21.43 -2.53
CA ASN A 3 -10.82 22.52 -1.68
C ASN A 3 -11.66 21.97 -0.52
N ALA A 4 -12.61 21.07 -0.82
CA ALA A 4 -13.40 20.40 0.20
C ALA A 4 -12.53 19.60 1.19
N TYR A 5 -11.45 18.97 0.70
CA TYR A 5 -10.49 18.29 1.58
C TYR A 5 -9.77 19.27 2.52
N ARG A 6 -9.35 20.45 2.03
CA ARG A 6 -8.70 21.47 2.86
C ARG A 6 -9.63 22.05 3.91
N ASP A 7 -10.89 22.29 3.55
CA ASP A 7 -11.90 22.79 4.49
C ASP A 7 -12.12 21.76 5.62
N HIS A 8 -12.22 20.48 5.27
CA HIS A 8 -12.31 19.39 6.24
C HIS A 8 -11.07 19.27 7.15
N VAL A 9 -9.87 19.42 6.59
CA VAL A 9 -8.63 19.44 7.37
C VAL A 9 -8.65 20.59 8.38
N ALA A 10 -9.09 21.79 7.97
CA ALA A 10 -9.19 22.94 8.86
C ALA A 10 -10.22 22.72 9.98
N GLU A 11 -11.39 22.19 9.65
CA GLU A 11 -12.45 21.85 10.63
C GLU A 11 -11.94 20.84 11.67
N ARG A 12 -11.28 19.76 11.23
CA ARG A 12 -10.75 18.72 12.12
C ARG A 12 -9.61 19.25 12.99
N THR A 13 -8.74 20.08 12.43
CA THR A 13 -7.63 20.72 13.15
C THR A 13 -8.12 21.66 14.25
N ALA A 14 -9.23 22.39 14.02
CA ALA A 14 -9.85 23.24 15.04
C ALA A 14 -10.34 22.44 16.27
N LEU A 15 -10.57 21.13 16.10
CA LEU A 15 -10.92 20.20 17.17
C LEU A 15 -9.71 19.43 17.74
N GLY A 16 -8.49 19.70 17.27
CA GLY A 16 -7.29 18.96 17.65
C GLY A 16 -7.25 17.53 17.09
N LEU A 17 -7.96 17.27 15.99
CA LEU A 17 -8.11 15.94 15.40
C LEU A 17 -7.47 15.88 14.00
N PRO A 18 -6.92 14.71 13.60
CA PRO A 18 -6.45 14.50 12.23
C PRO A 18 -7.62 14.44 11.24
N PRO A 19 -7.43 14.74 9.94
CA PRO A 19 -8.48 14.54 8.94
C PRO A 19 -8.93 13.08 8.89
N LEU A 20 -10.19 12.86 8.51
CA LEU A 20 -10.69 11.51 8.21
C LEU A 20 -9.94 10.93 6.99
N PRO A 21 -9.79 9.60 6.90
CA PRO A 21 -9.33 8.94 5.68
C PRO A 21 -10.23 9.27 4.50
N LEU A 22 -9.68 9.17 3.29
CA LEU A 22 -10.42 9.33 2.05
C LEU A 22 -11.41 8.18 1.88
N ASN A 23 -12.61 8.51 1.44
CA ASN A 23 -13.59 7.51 0.99
C ASN A 23 -13.34 7.13 -0.49
N ALA A 24 -14.17 6.24 -1.02
CA ALA A 24 -14.03 5.73 -2.38
C ALA A 24 -14.19 6.84 -3.43
N GLU A 25 -15.15 7.75 -3.25
CA GLU A 25 -15.40 8.87 -4.18
C GLU A 25 -14.21 9.84 -4.21
N GLN A 26 -13.69 10.24 -3.04
CA GLN A 26 -12.51 11.09 -2.93
C GLN A 26 -11.27 10.42 -3.51
N THR A 27 -11.15 9.09 -3.37
CA THR A 27 -10.04 8.33 -3.95
C THR A 27 -10.14 8.28 -5.48
N ALA A 28 -11.34 8.13 -6.03
CA ALA A 28 -11.55 8.20 -7.48
C ALA A 28 -11.20 9.60 -8.02
N GLU A 29 -11.65 10.67 -7.36
CA GLU A 29 -11.27 12.04 -7.73
C GLU A 29 -9.76 12.29 -7.60
N LEU A 30 -9.10 11.69 -6.60
CA LEU A 30 -7.64 11.74 -6.45
C LEU A 30 -6.93 11.03 -7.61
N VAL A 31 -7.44 9.89 -8.08
CA VAL A 31 -6.88 9.17 -9.23
C VAL A 31 -6.88 10.05 -10.49
N ASP A 32 -7.96 10.79 -10.74
CA ASP A 32 -8.02 11.71 -11.89
C ASP A 32 -6.99 12.86 -11.75
N LEU A 33 -6.84 13.41 -10.55
CA LEU A 33 -5.81 14.41 -10.26
C LEU A 33 -4.39 13.84 -10.41
N LEU A 34 -4.14 12.59 -10.01
CA LEU A 34 -2.83 11.95 -10.18
C LEU A 34 -2.48 11.75 -11.66
N LYS A 35 -3.46 11.51 -12.53
CA LYS A 35 -3.24 11.41 -13.98
C LYS A 35 -2.90 12.76 -14.62
N THR A 36 -3.50 13.84 -14.12
CA THR A 36 -3.29 15.22 -14.62
C THR A 36 -3.11 16.20 -13.43
N PRO A 37 -1.93 16.20 -12.78
CA PRO A 37 -1.73 16.94 -11.54
C PRO A 37 -1.76 18.45 -11.78
N PRO A 38 -2.54 19.21 -10.98
CA PRO A 38 -2.42 20.65 -10.97
C PRO A 38 -1.04 21.08 -10.45
N VAL A 39 -0.46 22.10 -11.07
CA VAL A 39 0.87 22.62 -10.70
C VAL A 39 0.90 22.99 -9.22
N GLY A 40 1.94 22.54 -8.52
CA GLY A 40 2.18 22.84 -7.11
C GLY A 40 1.34 22.00 -6.14
N GLN A 41 0.61 20.99 -6.63
CA GLN A 41 -0.16 20.05 -5.79
C GLN A 41 0.48 18.67 -5.68
N GLU A 42 1.59 18.42 -6.37
CA GLU A 42 2.19 17.10 -6.57
C GLU A 42 2.48 16.39 -5.24
N ALA A 43 3.13 17.10 -4.30
CA ALA A 43 3.45 16.56 -2.98
C ALA A 43 2.20 16.22 -2.15
N LEU A 44 1.15 17.04 -2.24
CA LEU A 44 -0.11 16.78 -1.56
C LEU A 44 -0.81 15.55 -2.13
N LEU A 45 -0.88 15.43 -3.47
CA LEU A 45 -1.51 14.28 -4.12
C LEU A 45 -0.80 12.97 -3.76
N ILE A 46 0.52 12.98 -3.70
CA ILE A 46 1.32 11.83 -3.25
C ILE A 46 1.05 11.50 -1.78
N ASP A 47 1.04 12.49 -0.87
CA ASP A 47 0.70 12.23 0.54
C ASP A 47 -0.70 11.64 0.71
N LEU A 48 -1.68 12.15 -0.03
CA LEU A 48 -3.05 11.63 -0.02
C LEU A 48 -3.09 10.15 -0.46
N LEU A 49 -2.38 9.82 -1.55
CA LEU A 49 -2.30 8.46 -2.08
C LEU A 49 -1.62 7.51 -1.08
N GLU A 50 -0.55 7.96 -0.44
CA GLU A 50 0.29 7.15 0.44
C GLU A 50 -0.35 6.93 1.81
N ASN A 51 -0.87 8.00 2.41
CA ASN A 51 -1.11 8.07 3.85
C ASN A 51 -2.56 8.32 4.23
N ARG A 52 -3.46 8.58 3.27
CA ARG A 52 -4.86 8.96 3.56
C ARG A 52 -5.91 7.98 3.05
N ILE A 53 -5.52 6.89 2.41
CA ILE A 53 -6.45 5.85 1.95
C ILE A 53 -6.36 4.64 2.89
N PRO A 54 -7.48 4.14 3.43
CA PRO A 54 -7.50 2.90 4.21
C PRO A 54 -6.85 1.72 3.45
N ALA A 55 -6.30 0.78 4.21
CA ALA A 55 -5.74 -0.47 3.70
C ALA A 55 -6.80 -1.60 3.72
N GLY A 56 -6.45 -2.79 3.23
CA GLY A 56 -7.34 -3.94 3.31
C GLY A 56 -8.41 -3.98 2.22
N VAL A 57 -9.63 -4.33 2.63
CA VAL A 57 -10.80 -4.51 1.76
C VAL A 57 -11.79 -3.34 1.84
N ASP A 58 -11.31 -2.16 2.23
CA ASP A 58 -12.10 -0.92 2.19
C ASP A 58 -12.39 -0.52 0.72
N GLN A 59 -13.52 0.17 0.49
CA GLN A 59 -13.90 0.59 -0.86
C GLN A 59 -12.92 1.62 -1.47
N ALA A 60 -12.31 2.48 -0.65
CA ALA A 60 -11.24 3.36 -1.11
C ALA A 60 -9.97 2.58 -1.46
N ALA A 61 -9.67 1.53 -0.67
CA ALA A 61 -8.55 0.63 -0.96
C ALA A 61 -8.75 -0.11 -2.29
N TYR A 62 -9.97 -0.51 -2.63
CA TYR A 62 -10.29 -1.10 -3.93
C TYR A 62 -9.91 -0.17 -5.09
N VAL A 63 -10.34 1.10 -5.02
CA VAL A 63 -10.03 2.11 -6.05
C VAL A 63 -8.52 2.35 -6.17
N LYS A 64 -7.83 2.46 -5.02
CA LYS A 64 -6.37 2.60 -4.98
C LYS A 64 -5.65 1.40 -5.60
N ALA A 65 -6.02 0.18 -5.22
CA ALA A 65 -5.39 -1.04 -5.71
C ALA A 65 -5.56 -1.17 -7.22
N ALA A 66 -6.77 -0.91 -7.74
CA ALA A 66 -7.05 -0.95 -9.18
C ALA A 66 -6.19 0.07 -9.95
N PHE A 67 -6.13 1.32 -9.50
CA PHE A 67 -5.31 2.35 -10.14
C PHE A 67 -3.82 1.99 -10.14
N LEU A 68 -3.27 1.55 -9.00
CA LEU A 68 -1.87 1.17 -8.92
C LEU A 68 -1.55 -0.06 -9.77
N ALA A 69 -2.46 -1.04 -9.84
CA ALA A 69 -2.32 -2.18 -10.73
C ALA A 69 -2.31 -1.75 -12.19
N ASP A 70 -3.16 -0.80 -12.59
CA ASP A 70 -3.16 -0.26 -13.96
C ASP A 70 -1.88 0.49 -14.30
N ILE A 71 -1.32 1.27 -13.36
CA ILE A 71 -0.02 1.93 -13.54
C ILE A 71 1.10 0.88 -13.70
N ALA A 72 1.13 -0.14 -12.84
CA ALA A 72 2.14 -1.20 -12.89
C ALA A 72 2.08 -2.03 -14.19
N ASN A 73 0.88 -2.21 -14.76
CA ASN A 73 0.68 -2.91 -16.03
C ASN A 73 0.71 -1.98 -17.26
N SER A 74 1.05 -0.71 -17.10
CA SER A 74 1.03 0.30 -18.18
C SER A 74 -0.34 0.49 -18.88
N ASN A 75 -1.44 0.11 -18.21
CA ASN A 75 -2.81 0.37 -18.65
C ASN A 75 -3.26 1.81 -18.34
N SER A 76 -2.57 2.46 -17.40
CA SER A 76 -2.77 3.88 -17.08
C SER A 76 -1.43 4.58 -16.89
N HIS A 77 -1.46 5.91 -16.85
CA HIS A 77 -0.26 6.74 -16.69
C HIS A 77 -0.51 7.87 -15.70
N SER A 78 0.50 8.16 -14.88
CA SER A 78 0.58 9.33 -14.02
C SER A 78 2.00 9.88 -14.08
N PRO A 79 2.19 11.21 -14.26
CA PRO A 79 3.53 11.80 -14.19
C PRO A 79 4.13 11.75 -12.77
N LEU A 80 3.36 11.35 -11.75
CA LEU A 80 3.80 11.31 -10.35
C LEU A 80 4.07 9.89 -9.84
N VAL A 81 3.59 8.86 -10.53
CA VAL A 81 3.66 7.46 -10.07
C VAL A 81 4.20 6.60 -11.21
N SER A 82 5.45 6.14 -11.07
CA SER A 82 6.04 5.15 -11.99
C SER A 82 5.49 3.74 -11.72
N PRO A 83 5.65 2.78 -12.66
CA PRO A 83 5.30 1.38 -12.45
C PRO A 83 5.95 0.79 -11.18
N GLU A 84 7.23 1.06 -10.93
CA GLU A 84 7.94 0.58 -9.74
C GLU A 84 7.39 1.20 -8.46
N ARG A 85 7.06 2.51 -8.50
CA ARG A 85 6.42 3.18 -7.37
C ARG A 85 5.04 2.59 -7.10
N ALA A 86 4.29 2.23 -8.14
CA ALA A 86 2.99 1.62 -7.98
C ALA A 86 3.08 0.25 -7.29
N VAL A 87 4.06 -0.58 -7.67
CA VAL A 87 4.33 -1.86 -6.98
C VAL A 87 4.70 -1.65 -5.51
N HIS A 88 5.57 -0.68 -5.24
CA HIS A 88 5.91 -0.33 -3.86
C HIS A 88 4.67 0.07 -3.05
N LEU A 89 3.80 0.92 -3.60
CA LEU A 89 2.57 1.37 -2.94
C LEU A 89 1.54 0.26 -2.75
N LEU A 90 1.44 -0.69 -3.70
CA LEU A 90 0.63 -1.91 -3.51
C LEU A 90 1.16 -2.72 -2.30
N GLY A 91 2.47 -2.77 -2.11
CA GLY A 91 3.11 -3.44 -0.97
C GLY A 91 2.77 -2.84 0.40
N THR A 92 2.32 -1.59 0.47
CA THR A 92 1.97 -0.93 1.75
C THR A 92 0.50 -1.09 2.15
N MET A 93 -0.32 -1.76 1.34
CA MET A 93 -1.77 -1.86 1.54
C MET A 93 -2.19 -2.99 2.51
N LEU A 94 -1.24 -3.56 3.26
CA LEU A 94 -1.37 -4.62 4.27
C LEU A 94 -1.86 -5.99 3.76
N GLY A 95 -2.80 -6.03 2.82
CA GLY A 95 -3.47 -7.22 2.30
C GLY A 95 -4.82 -6.88 1.68
N GLY A 96 -5.50 -7.86 1.09
CA GLY A 96 -6.78 -7.64 0.41
C GLY A 96 -6.58 -7.35 -1.08
N TYR A 97 -7.12 -6.24 -1.58
CA TYR A 97 -7.19 -5.96 -3.02
C TYR A 97 -5.82 -5.81 -3.71
N ASN A 98 -4.75 -5.55 -2.96
CA ASN A 98 -3.39 -5.45 -3.48
C ASN A 98 -2.74 -6.82 -3.78
N VAL A 99 -3.17 -7.90 -3.10
CA VAL A 99 -2.48 -9.20 -3.17
C VAL A 99 -2.59 -9.82 -4.56
N PRO A 100 -3.79 -9.95 -5.19
CA PRO A 100 -3.88 -10.52 -6.53
C PRO A 100 -3.10 -9.69 -7.57
N ALA A 101 -3.08 -8.36 -7.41
CA ALA A 101 -2.33 -7.47 -8.29
C ALA A 101 -0.81 -7.74 -8.19
N LEU A 102 -0.26 -7.85 -6.98
CA LEU A 102 1.16 -8.16 -6.78
C LEU A 102 1.52 -9.56 -7.26
N VAL A 103 0.67 -10.56 -7.01
CA VAL A 103 0.88 -11.95 -7.47
C VAL A 103 0.89 -12.04 -9.01
N ALA A 104 0.02 -11.29 -9.68
CA ALA A 104 0.02 -11.20 -11.14
C ALA A 104 1.34 -10.63 -11.69
N LEU A 105 1.91 -9.62 -11.01
CA LEU A 105 3.16 -8.97 -11.42
C LEU A 105 4.42 -9.84 -11.26
N LEU A 106 4.32 -11.00 -10.59
CA LEU A 106 5.42 -11.97 -10.54
C LEU A 106 5.81 -12.50 -11.93
N ASP A 107 4.94 -12.42 -12.93
CA ASP A 107 5.23 -12.88 -14.30
C ASP A 107 5.67 -11.76 -15.26
N THR A 108 5.96 -10.56 -14.73
CA THR A 108 6.34 -9.39 -15.54
C THR A 108 7.77 -8.95 -15.25
N GLU A 109 8.22 -7.89 -15.91
CA GLU A 109 9.51 -7.23 -15.61
C GLU A 109 9.59 -6.62 -14.20
N LEU A 110 8.45 -6.51 -13.49
CA LEU A 110 8.36 -6.02 -12.12
C LEU A 110 8.38 -7.17 -11.08
N ALA A 111 8.69 -8.40 -11.50
CA ALA A 111 8.62 -9.59 -10.67
C ALA A 111 9.43 -9.49 -9.36
N ASP A 112 10.65 -8.93 -9.43
CA ASP A 112 11.50 -8.78 -8.25
C ASP A 112 10.93 -7.75 -7.25
N GLN A 113 10.37 -6.65 -7.75
CA GLN A 113 9.70 -5.63 -6.94
C GLN A 113 8.43 -6.19 -6.30
N ALA A 114 7.65 -6.98 -7.06
CA ALA A 114 6.45 -7.63 -6.55
C ALA A 114 6.78 -8.67 -5.47
N ALA A 115 7.82 -9.49 -5.69
CA ALA A 115 8.31 -10.42 -4.69
C ALA A 115 8.80 -9.69 -3.42
N GLN A 116 9.51 -8.57 -3.56
CA GLN A 116 9.93 -7.76 -2.42
C GLN A 116 8.75 -7.13 -1.65
N ALA A 117 7.68 -6.76 -2.33
CA ALA A 117 6.46 -6.25 -1.69
C ALA A 117 5.70 -7.37 -0.94
N LEU A 118 5.61 -8.55 -1.55
CA LEU A 118 4.94 -9.73 -0.99
C LEU A 118 5.70 -10.37 0.17
N SER A 119 7.03 -10.21 0.25
CA SER A 119 7.85 -10.87 1.29
C SER A 119 7.46 -10.45 2.71
N SER A 120 7.05 -9.19 2.90
CA SER A 120 6.54 -8.67 4.17
C SER A 120 5.02 -8.78 4.35
N THR A 121 4.30 -9.28 3.33
CA THR A 121 2.83 -9.39 3.37
C THR A 121 2.41 -10.66 4.10
N ILE A 122 1.76 -10.51 5.25
CA ILE A 122 1.31 -11.63 6.08
C ILE A 122 -0.09 -12.13 5.67
N LEU A 123 -0.92 -11.22 5.15
CA LEU A 123 -2.32 -11.49 4.80
C LEU A 123 -2.46 -12.16 3.41
N MET A 124 -1.66 -13.20 3.14
CA MET A 124 -1.66 -13.94 1.87
C MET A 124 -2.81 -14.92 1.74
N PHE A 125 -3.21 -15.59 2.83
CA PHE A 125 -4.27 -16.61 2.82
C PHE A 125 -4.11 -17.60 1.65
N ASP A 126 -5.17 -17.87 0.89
CA ASP A 126 -5.17 -18.81 -0.22
C ASP A 126 -4.30 -18.35 -1.41
N ALA A 127 -4.01 -17.05 -1.54
CA ALA A 127 -3.12 -16.53 -2.59
C ALA A 127 -1.66 -17.01 -2.41
N PHE A 128 -1.33 -17.61 -1.27
CA PHE A 128 -0.10 -18.40 -1.10
C PHE A 128 0.02 -19.48 -2.19
N HIS A 129 -1.07 -20.17 -2.52
CA HIS A 129 -1.07 -21.24 -3.51
C HIS A 129 -0.78 -20.72 -4.91
N ASP A 130 -1.28 -19.53 -5.26
CA ASP A 130 -0.97 -18.89 -6.55
C ASP A 130 0.55 -18.61 -6.70
N VAL A 131 1.21 -18.20 -5.61
CA VAL A 131 2.67 -18.03 -5.59
C VAL A 131 3.39 -19.39 -5.68
N GLU A 132 2.88 -20.39 -4.94
CA GLU A 132 3.44 -21.74 -4.95
C GLU A 132 3.40 -22.37 -6.35
N GLU A 133 2.28 -22.23 -7.06
CA GLU A 133 2.11 -22.72 -8.42
C GLU A 133 3.08 -22.06 -9.39
N LYS A 134 3.24 -20.73 -9.33
CA LYS A 134 4.25 -20.01 -10.14
C LYS A 134 5.66 -20.50 -9.86
N ALA A 135 6.01 -20.71 -8.58
CA ALA A 135 7.32 -21.23 -8.21
C ALA A 135 7.55 -22.66 -8.76
N LYS A 136 6.54 -23.54 -8.67
CA LYS A 136 6.57 -24.90 -9.26
C LYS A 136 6.70 -24.86 -10.78
N ALA A 137 6.10 -23.87 -11.44
CA ALA A 137 6.23 -23.63 -12.88
C ALA A 137 7.58 -23.04 -13.30
N GLY A 138 8.46 -22.71 -12.35
CA GLY A 138 9.83 -22.27 -12.63
C GLY A 138 10.09 -20.77 -12.44
N ASN A 139 9.09 -19.98 -12.02
CA ASN A 139 9.25 -18.55 -11.79
C ASN A 139 10.29 -18.27 -10.68
N ALA A 140 11.37 -17.57 -11.04
CA ALA A 140 12.49 -17.32 -10.12
C ALA A 140 12.13 -16.37 -8.97
N ALA A 141 11.33 -15.33 -9.24
CA ALA A 141 10.88 -14.38 -8.23
C ALA A 141 9.94 -15.05 -7.21
N ALA A 142 9.02 -15.90 -7.68
CA ALA A 142 8.13 -16.68 -6.82
C ALA A 142 8.92 -17.66 -5.92
N LYS A 143 9.96 -18.32 -6.45
CA LYS A 143 10.85 -19.17 -5.63
C LYS A 143 11.58 -18.39 -4.55
N LYS A 144 12.12 -17.21 -4.89
CA LYS A 144 12.78 -16.31 -3.93
C LYS A 144 11.81 -15.85 -2.85
N LEU A 145 10.57 -15.53 -3.23
CA LEU A 145 9.51 -15.13 -2.31
C LEU A 145 9.17 -16.26 -1.32
N LEU A 146 8.95 -17.49 -1.80
CA LEU A 146 8.71 -18.64 -0.92
C LEU A 146 9.87 -18.88 0.06
N GLN A 147 11.11 -18.72 -0.39
CA GLN A 147 12.29 -18.84 0.46
C GLN A 147 12.31 -17.75 1.54
N SER A 148 12.03 -16.50 1.18
CA SER A 148 11.93 -15.37 2.13
C SER A 148 10.88 -15.62 3.21
N TRP A 149 9.73 -16.19 2.85
CA TRP A 149 8.71 -16.60 3.82
C TRP A 149 9.17 -17.76 4.71
N ALA A 150 9.84 -18.77 4.15
CA ALA A 150 10.38 -19.91 4.89
C ALA A 150 11.47 -19.49 5.89
N ASP A 151 12.30 -18.51 5.52
CA ASP A 151 13.33 -17.91 6.37
C ASP A 151 12.78 -16.88 7.38
N ALA A 152 11.45 -16.69 7.37
CA ALA A 152 10.73 -15.77 8.23
C ALA A 152 11.25 -14.32 8.16
N GLU A 153 11.68 -13.85 6.99
CA GLU A 153 12.24 -12.49 6.83
C GLU A 153 11.23 -11.39 7.21
N TRP A 154 9.93 -11.64 7.03
CA TRP A 154 8.85 -10.76 7.49
C TRP A 154 8.86 -10.52 9.01
N PHE A 155 9.45 -11.45 9.78
CA PHE A 155 9.60 -11.37 11.23
C PHE A 155 11.02 -10.92 11.61
N THR A 156 12.06 -11.57 11.07
CA THR A 156 13.45 -11.37 11.48
C THR A 156 14.04 -10.03 11.04
N SER A 157 13.47 -9.38 10.03
CA SER A 157 13.84 -8.01 9.62
C SER A 157 13.33 -6.92 10.57
N ARG A 158 12.37 -7.24 11.46
CA ARG A 158 11.78 -6.26 12.37
C ARG A 158 12.68 -6.04 13.60
N PRO A 159 12.68 -4.83 14.19
CA PRO A 159 13.43 -4.56 15.41
C PRO A 159 13.01 -5.52 16.54
N ALA A 160 14.00 -6.12 17.20
CA ALA A 160 13.78 -6.92 18.40
C ALA A 160 13.22 -6.05 19.54
N LEU A 161 12.52 -6.69 20.48
CA LEU A 161 12.06 -6.04 21.70
C LEU A 161 13.26 -5.46 22.47
N PRO A 162 13.26 -4.16 22.82
CA PRO A 162 14.30 -3.58 23.65
C PRO A 162 14.39 -4.27 25.01
N ALA A 163 15.61 -4.41 25.55
CA ALA A 163 15.81 -5.00 26.88
C ALA A 163 15.20 -4.15 28.02
N GLU A 164 14.97 -2.87 27.79
CA GLU A 164 14.35 -1.93 28.73
C GLU A 164 13.41 -0.99 27.97
N ILE A 165 12.21 -0.74 28.54
CA ILE A 165 11.26 0.25 28.04
C ILE A 165 11.01 1.28 29.15
N LYS A 166 11.47 2.52 28.95
CA LYS A 166 11.23 3.63 29.87
C LYS A 166 9.85 4.25 29.59
N CYS A 167 8.98 4.27 30.59
CA CYS A 167 7.62 4.79 30.45
C CYS A 167 7.21 5.71 31.61
N VAL A 168 6.19 6.53 31.38
CA VAL A 168 5.53 7.35 32.41
C VAL A 168 4.23 6.68 32.81
N VAL A 169 4.01 6.51 34.12
CA VAL A 169 2.80 5.86 34.64
C VAL A 169 1.60 6.80 34.50
N PHE A 170 0.63 6.43 33.66
CA PHE A 170 -0.70 7.04 33.62
C PHE A 170 -1.66 6.21 34.49
N LYS A 171 -1.82 6.59 35.77
CA LYS A 171 -2.65 5.86 36.74
C LYS A 171 -4.10 6.38 36.72
N VAL A 172 -5.06 5.48 36.50
CA VAL A 172 -6.49 5.70 36.77
C VAL A 172 -6.85 4.95 38.06
N PRO A 173 -7.31 5.64 39.13
CA PRO A 173 -7.83 4.97 40.32
C PRO A 173 -9.05 4.12 40.00
N GLY A 174 -9.16 2.96 40.65
CA GLY A 174 -10.36 2.13 40.59
C GLY A 174 -11.47 2.64 41.50
#